data_AF-A0A5M9EJS7-F1
#
_entry.id   AF-A0A5M9EJS7-F1
#
_cell.length_a   1.000
_cell.length_b   1.000
_cell.length_c   1.000
_cell.angle_alpha   90.00
_cell.angle_beta   90.00
_cell.angle_gamma   90.00
#
_symmetry.space_group_name_H-M   'P 1'
#
loop_
_entity.id
_entity.type
_entity.pdbx_description
1 polymer ?
#
loop_
_entity_poly.entity_id
_entity_poly.type
_entity_poly.pdbx_seq_one_letter_code
_entity_poly.pdbx_strand_id
1 'polypeptide(L)'
;MRFKLHSKRPKFDKQAYDEQLSKAIEHAKYDYEKARKSETAMFESDIAPRMIKAETARAKQKYFFLLRAARQRGMRGHWSTAFVHPE
;
A
#
# COMPACT_ATOMS: atom_id res chain seq x y z
N MET A 1 11.94 42.93 25.58
CA MET A 1 12.47 41.56 25.38
C MET A 1 11.80 40.94 24.15
N ARG A 2 12.56 40.47 23.15
CA ARG A 2 12.02 39.73 21.99
C ARG A 2 12.31 38.25 22.16
N PHE A 3 11.27 37.45 22.45
CA PHE A 3 11.38 35.99 22.51
C PHE A 3 11.46 35.44 21.08
N LYS A 4 12.65 34.98 20.65
CA LYS A 4 12.79 34.22 19.40
C LYS A 4 12.29 32.79 19.65
N LEU A 5 11.03 32.52 19.31
CA LEU A 5 10.50 31.16 19.19
C LEU A 5 11.25 30.44 18.07
N HIS A 6 12.34 29.73 18.41
CA HIS A 6 12.92 28.74 17.51
C HIS A 6 11.98 27.54 17.48
N SER A 7 11.02 27.54 16.56
CA SER A 7 10.31 26.30 16.22
C SER A 7 11.31 25.36 15.55
N LYS A 8 11.95 24.47 16.32
CA LYS A 8 12.76 23.39 15.77
C LYS A 8 11.79 22.46 15.03
N ARG A 9 11.71 22.60 13.70
CA ARG A 9 10.96 21.64 12.87
C ARG A 9 11.56 20.25 13.13
N PRO A 10 10.75 19.23 13.46
CA PRO A 10 11.26 17.89 13.68
C PRO A 10 11.99 17.45 12.40
N LYS A 11 13.19 16.90 12.57
CA LYS A 11 13.99 16.40 11.46
C LYS A 11 13.25 15.19 10.86
N PHE A 12 13.12 15.16 9.54
CA PHE A 12 12.49 14.03 8.86
C PHE A 12 13.29 12.75 9.12
N ASP A 13 12.64 11.77 9.72
CA ASP A 13 13.19 10.44 9.93
C ASP A 13 12.96 9.59 8.68
N LYS A 14 14.03 9.41 7.92
CA LYS A 14 14.01 8.63 6.68
C LYS A 14 13.73 7.15 6.95
N GLN A 15 14.27 6.60 8.03
CA GLN A 15 14.17 5.18 8.32
C GLN A 15 12.75 4.83 8.75
N ALA A 16 12.16 5.61 9.67
CA ALA A 16 10.78 5.41 10.08
C ALA A 16 9.80 5.52 8.90
N TYR A 17 10.04 6.44 7.97
CA TYR A 17 9.24 6.56 6.75
C TYR A 17 9.39 5.33 5.85
N ASP A 18 10.61 4.84 5.63
CA ASP A 18 10.88 3.68 4.78
C ASP A 18 10.25 2.39 5.37
N GLU A 19 10.24 2.25 6.69
CA GLU A 19 9.54 1.17 7.40
C GLU A 19 8.02 1.26 7.21
N GLN A 20 7.44 2.45 7.37
CA GLN A 20 6.01 2.67 7.14
C GLN A 20 5.62 2.40 5.68
N LEU A 21 6.44 2.85 4.74
CA LEU A 21 6.21 2.62 3.32
C LEU A 21 6.27 1.13 2.99
N SER A 22 7.21 0.39 3.59
CA SER A 22 7.31 -1.06 3.42
C SER A 22 6.06 -1.78 3.91
N LYS A 23 5.57 -1.46 5.12
CA LYS A 23 4.31 -2.01 5.66
C LYS A 23 3.10 -1.66 4.80
N ALA A 24 3.04 -0.43 4.29
CA ALA A 24 1.96 0.00 3.40
C ALA A 24 1.96 -0.77 2.07
N ILE A 25 3.15 -1.10 1.54
CA ILE A 25 3.29 -1.91 0.32
C ILE A 25 2.81 -3.34 0.57
N GLU A 26 3.17 -3.95 1.70
CA GLU A 26 2.71 -5.28 2.09
C GLU A 26 1.18 -5.35 2.20
N HIS A 27 0.57 -4.38 2.90
CA HIS A 27 -0.88 -4.31 3.01
C HIS A 27 -1.56 -4.11 1.66
N ALA A 28 -1.06 -3.18 0.83
CA ALA A 28 -1.64 -2.94 -0.49
C ALA A 28 -1.49 -4.16 -1.43
N LYS A 29 -0.41 -4.93 -1.29
CA LYS A 29 -0.22 -6.19 -2.01
C LYS A 29 -1.26 -7.23 -1.57
N TYR A 30 -1.47 -7.39 -0.26
CA TYR A 30 -2.51 -8.26 0.27
C TYR A 30 -3.90 -7.87 -0.24
N ASP A 31 -4.27 -6.58 -0.16
CA ASP A 31 -5.56 -6.07 -0.63
C ASP A 31 -5.78 -6.38 -2.11
N TYR A 32 -4.76 -6.15 -2.93
CA TYR A 32 -4.83 -6.42 -4.36
C TYR A 32 -5.00 -7.91 -4.65
N GLU A 33 -4.23 -8.77 -3.98
CA GLU A 33 -4.32 -10.21 -4.17
C GLU A 33 -5.66 -10.78 -3.65
N LYS A 34 -6.19 -10.24 -2.55
CA LYS A 34 -7.53 -10.56 -2.03
C LYS A 34 -8.61 -10.17 -3.04
N ALA A 35 -8.59 -8.93 -3.53
CA ALA A 35 -9.53 -8.44 -4.54
C ALA A 35 -9.47 -9.27 -5.82
N ARG A 36 -8.27 -9.65 -6.27
CA ARG A 36 -8.08 -10.53 -7.43
C ARG A 36 -8.74 -11.91 -7.23
N LYS A 37 -8.58 -12.52 -6.05
CA LYS A 37 -9.24 -13.79 -5.72
C LYS A 37 -10.76 -13.65 -5.64
N SER A 38 -11.25 -12.57 -5.04
CA SER A 38 -12.68 -12.24 -5.00
C SER A 38 -13.26 -12.03 -6.39
N GLU A 39 -12.54 -11.36 -7.30
CA GLU A 39 -12.96 -11.20 -8.69
C GLU A 39 -13.11 -12.54 -9.40
N THR A 40 -12.17 -13.46 -9.23
CA THR A 40 -12.26 -14.80 -9.81
C THR A 40 -13.43 -15.59 -9.22
N ALA A 41 -13.62 -15.58 -7.89
CA ALA A 41 -14.70 -16.32 -7.24
C ALA A 41 -16.09 -15.76 -7.57
N MET A 42 -16.24 -14.44 -7.68
CA MET A 42 -17.54 -13.80 -7.97
C MET A 42 -17.88 -13.81 -9.46
N PHE A 43 -16.92 -14.07 -10.34
CA PHE A 43 -17.20 -14.38 -11.73
C PHE A 43 -18.09 -15.62 -11.88
N GLU A 44 -18.08 -16.52 -10.90
CA GLU A 44 -18.94 -17.71 -10.84
C GLU A 44 -20.37 -17.37 -10.36
N SER A 45 -20.62 -16.17 -9.79
CA SER A 45 -21.87 -15.83 -9.11
C SER A 45 -22.76 -14.79 -9.80
N ASP A 46 -22.41 -14.28 -10.99
CA ASP A 46 -23.17 -13.25 -11.76
C ASP A 46 -23.47 -11.91 -11.03
N ILE A 47 -22.93 -11.70 -9.83
CA ILE A 47 -23.21 -10.50 -9.03
C ILE A 47 -22.26 -9.37 -9.42
N ALA A 48 -22.81 -8.30 -10.00
CA ALA A 48 -22.19 -6.98 -10.20
C ALA A 48 -20.71 -6.97 -10.68
N PRO A 49 -20.38 -7.65 -11.80
CA PRO A 49 -19.00 -7.86 -12.24
C PRO A 49 -18.22 -6.56 -12.53
N ARG A 50 -18.91 -5.47 -12.90
CA ARG A 50 -18.28 -4.16 -13.12
C ARG A 50 -17.74 -3.55 -11.83
N MET A 51 -18.46 -3.67 -10.72
CA MET A 51 -18.04 -3.11 -9.43
C MET A 51 -16.81 -3.85 -8.92
N ILE A 52 -16.83 -5.17 -8.98
CA ILE A 52 -15.74 -6.03 -8.54
C ILE A 52 -14.46 -5.75 -9.33
N LYS A 53 -14.57 -5.64 -10.67
CA LYS A 53 -13.44 -5.22 -11.53
C LYS A 53 -12.90 -3.84 -11.16
N ALA A 54 -13.77 -2.89 -10.83
CA ALA A 54 -13.35 -1.55 -10.43
C ALA A 54 -12.58 -1.57 -9.09
N GLU A 55 -13.03 -2.38 -8.13
CA GLU A 55 -12.35 -2.59 -6.85
C GLU A 55 -10.96 -3.21 -7.03
N THR A 56 -10.84 -4.28 -7.82
CA THR A 56 -9.54 -4.89 -8.14
C THR A 56 -8.61 -3.90 -8.83
N ALA A 57 -9.11 -3.13 -9.80
CA ALA A 57 -8.32 -2.13 -10.51
C ALA A 57 -7.82 -1.02 -9.56
N ARG A 58 -8.66 -0.57 -8.62
CA ARG A 58 -8.28 0.41 -7.60
C ARG A 58 -7.20 -0.12 -6.66
N ALA A 59 -7.35 -1.35 -6.16
CA ALA A 59 -6.37 -1.98 -5.29
C ALA A 59 -5.02 -2.16 -6.00
N LYS A 60 -5.06 -2.58 -7.27
CA LYS A 60 -3.88 -2.67 -8.13
C LYS A 60 -3.15 -1.33 -8.25
N GLN A 61 -3.87 -0.26 -8.58
CA GLN A 61 -3.28 1.07 -8.73
C GLN A 61 -2.60 1.56 -7.44
N LYS A 62 -3.23 1.35 -6.27
CA LYS A 62 -2.66 1.71 -4.96
C LYS A 62 -1.35 0.98 -4.70
N TYR A 63 -1.31 -0.34 -4.95
CA TYR A 63 -0.09 -1.14 -4.78
C TYR A 63 1.05 -0.64 -5.67
N PHE A 64 0.80 -0.43 -6.97
CA PHE A 64 1.84 0.04 -7.89
C PHE A 64 2.30 1.47 -7.63
N PHE A 65 1.41 2.33 -7.13
CA PHE A 65 1.78 3.68 -6.70
C PHE A 65 2.81 3.63 -5.56
N LEU A 66 2.58 2.79 -4.54
CA LEU A 66 3.49 2.65 -3.41
C LEU A 66 4.83 2.01 -3.82
N LEU A 67 4.80 1.00 -4.70
CA LEU A 67 6.02 0.45 -5.30
C LEU A 67 6.83 1.51 -6.05
N ARG A 68 6.16 2.41 -6.77
CA ARG A 68 6.84 3.51 -7.47
C ARG A 68 7.51 4.47 -6.48
N ALA A 69 6.85 4.80 -5.38
CA ALA A 69 7.42 5.62 -4.32
C ALA A 69 8.66 4.97 -3.69
N ALA A 70 8.61 3.66 -3.41
CA ALA A 70 9.75 2.92 -2.88
C ALA A 70 10.94 2.89 -3.87
N ARG A 71 10.67 2.68 -5.16
CA ARG A 71 11.69 2.71 -6.22
C ARG A 71 12.39 4.07 -6.31
N GLN A 72 11.64 5.16 -6.26
CA GLN A 72 12.20 6.53 -6.27
C GLN A 72 13.14 6.80 -5.10
N ARG A 73 12.95 6.09 -3.98
CA ARG A 73 13.79 6.19 -2.79
C ARG A 73 14.95 5.20 -2.78
N GLY A 74 15.09 4.36 -3.81
CA GLY A 74 16.12 3.33 -3.86
C GLY A 74 15.91 2.18 -2.89
N MET A 75 14.71 2.02 -2.33
CA MET A 75 14.39 0.91 -1.44
C MET A 75 14.43 -0.40 -2.22
N ARG A 76 15.27 -1.34 -1.76
CA ARG A 76 15.39 -2.69 -2.29
C ARG A 76 14.83 -3.64 -1.24
N GLY A 77 13.56 -4.02 -1.40
CA GLY A 77 12.85 -4.86 -0.42
C GLY A 77 12.38 -6.17 -1.02
N HIS A 78 12.56 -7.26 -0.27
CA HIS A 78 11.83 -8.50 -0.47
C HIS A 78 10.36 -8.25 -0.11
N TRP A 79 9.52 -7.94 -1.10
CA TRP A 79 8.07 -7.75 -0.93
C TRP A 79 7.38 -9.11 -0.69
N SER A 80 7.70 -9.73 0.43
CA SER A 80 7.20 -11.05 0.81
C SER A 80 5.71 -10.97 1.12
N THR A 81 4.93 -11.77 0.40
CA THR A 81 3.71 -12.40 0.95
C THR A 81 3.23 -13.47 -0.01
N ALA A 82 3.10 -14.70 0.50
CA ALA A 82 2.42 -15.85 -0.11
C ALA A 82 1.08 -16.16 0.63
N PHE A 83 0.54 -15.17 1.35
CA PHE A 83 -0.59 -15.17 2.32
C PHE A 83 -0.25 -15.83 3.69
N VAL A 84 -0.58 -15.25 4.85
CA VAL A 84 -1.91 -15.11 5.50
C VAL A 84 -2.04 -13.80 6.33
N HIS A 85 -3.23 -13.20 6.40
CA HIS A 85 -3.70 -12.42 7.58
C HIS A 85 -5.12 -12.90 7.97
N PRO A 86 -5.29 -13.58 9.12
CA PRO A 86 -6.57 -14.04 9.67
C PRO A 86 -6.98 -13.19 10.89
N GLU A 87 -7.03 -11.87 10.71
CA GLU A 87 -7.82 -10.99 11.57
C GLU A 87 -9.16 -10.70 10.87
#